data_AF-A0A1F5AXQ7-F1
#
_entry.id   AF-A0A1F5AXQ7-F1
#
_cell.length_a   1.000
_cell.length_b   1.000
_cell.length_c   1.000
_cell.angle_alpha   90.00
_cell.angle_beta   90.00
_cell.angle_gamma   90.00
#
_symmetry.space_group_name_H-M   'P 1'
#
loop_
_entity.id
_entity.type
_entity.pdbx_description
1 polymer ?
#
loop_
_entity_poly.entity_id
_entity_poly.type
_entity_poly.pdbx_seq_one_letter_code
_entity_poly.pdbx_strand_id
1 'polypeptide(L)'
;MGRKCLFIIGVVAFLFTLTSCTSKPEDSLLKSYFHAIMLNDVTTMSSMAIEPMVIESDSWKITSATEMKIEDAFLPALNTMELELKKKMEDHIGPTLDAKDQLDAAQDELKYNRSPAMRKKVADLQAAYDAIFEEHKQFQKNYNEAKAAAAQEEEITKFSLGAGDIATARSLTGQVNSKQVEVAVTNDGQVKNYRFYIRQYVLKEEATNTNFRGRWIITRIEPIL
;
A
#
# COMPACT_ATOMS: atom_id res chain seq x y z
N MET A 1 47.47 24.83 27.56
CA MET A 1 46.25 24.09 27.15
C MET A 1 46.17 24.12 25.64
N GLY A 2 45.84 23.02 24.96
CA GLY A 2 45.63 23.05 23.50
C GLY A 2 46.09 21.83 22.67
N ARG A 3 46.18 20.62 23.24
CA ARG A 3 46.67 19.43 22.52
C ARG A 3 45.77 18.19 22.66
N LYS A 4 44.45 18.39 22.81
CA LYS A 4 43.46 17.30 22.99
C LYS A 4 42.26 17.33 22.04
N CYS A 5 42.16 18.27 21.10
CA CYS A 5 40.95 18.44 20.30
C CYS A 5 40.99 17.88 18.87
N LEU A 6 42.10 17.28 18.41
CA LEU A 6 42.22 16.76 17.04
C LEU A 6 42.04 15.23 16.91
N PHE A 7 41.97 14.50 18.02
CA PHE A 7 41.81 13.03 18.00
C PHE A 7 40.36 12.55 18.09
N ILE A 8 39.39 13.44 18.33
CA ILE A 8 37.98 13.06 18.51
C ILE A 8 37.17 13.14 17.20
N ILE A 9 37.63 13.94 16.22
CA ILE A 9 36.92 14.10 14.93
C ILE A 9 37.27 12.96 13.95
N GLY A 10 38.45 12.35 14.07
CA GLY A 10 38.87 11.22 13.21
C GLY A 10 38.28 9.87 13.59
N VAL A 11 37.80 9.69 14.83
CA VAL A 11 37.26 8.40 15.31
C VAL A 11 35.74 8.30 15.08
N VAL A 12 35.03 9.43 15.00
CA VAL A 12 33.58 9.43 14.70
C VAL A 12 33.29 9.27 13.19
N ALA A 13 34.24 9.64 12.33
CA ALA A 13 34.12 9.42 10.87
C ALA A 13 34.46 7.99 10.42
N PHE A 14 35.08 7.18 11.30
CA PHE A 14 35.48 5.79 10.99
C PHE A 14 34.43 4.75 11.42
N LEU A 15 33.35 5.18 12.08
CA LEU A 15 32.25 4.31 12.54
C LEU A 15 31.07 4.21 11.55
N PHE A 16 31.10 4.94 10.42
CA PHE A 16 30.06 4.88 9.39
C PHE A 16 30.40 3.99 8.17
N THR A 17 31.58 3.37 8.12
CA THR A 17 32.02 2.56 6.96
C THR A 17 31.97 1.05 7.19
N LEU A 18 31.50 0.59 8.35
CA LEU A 18 31.45 -0.83 8.69
C LEU A 18 30.01 -1.27 8.96
N THR A 19 29.23 -1.45 7.89
CA THR A 19 28.12 -2.44 7.77
C THR A 19 27.36 -2.38 6.43
N SER A 20 27.91 -1.82 5.36
CA SER A 20 27.47 -2.21 4.00
C SER A 20 28.04 -3.57 3.61
N CYS A 21 27.80 -4.60 4.43
CA CYS A 21 27.56 -5.93 3.87
C CYS A 21 26.20 -5.81 3.19
N THR A 22 26.18 -5.28 1.97
CA THR A 22 25.01 -5.25 1.11
C THR A 22 24.64 -6.70 0.84
N SER A 23 23.83 -7.28 1.73
CA SER A 23 23.03 -8.45 1.38
C SER A 23 22.35 -8.06 0.07
N LYS A 24 22.53 -8.88 -0.96
CA LYS A 24 21.82 -8.77 -2.23
C LYS A 24 20.58 -9.66 -2.14
N PRO A 25 19.51 -9.25 -1.43
CA PRO A 25 18.32 -10.08 -1.29
C PRO A 25 17.74 -10.44 -2.66
N GLU A 26 17.88 -9.53 -3.64
CA GLU A 26 17.46 -9.74 -5.01
C GLU A 26 18.07 -10.99 -5.65
N ASP A 27 19.35 -11.28 -5.42
CA ASP A 27 20.01 -12.44 -6.04
C ASP A 27 19.37 -13.73 -5.57
N SER A 28 19.16 -13.88 -4.26
CA SER A 28 18.59 -15.10 -3.67
C SER A 28 17.12 -15.29 -4.02
N LEU A 29 16.34 -14.20 -3.99
CA LEU A 29 14.91 -14.22 -4.28
C LEU A 29 14.66 -14.53 -5.75
N LEU A 30 15.34 -13.81 -6.66
CA LEU A 30 15.14 -14.01 -8.10
C LEU A 30 15.66 -15.36 -8.57
N LYS A 31 16.77 -15.86 -8.03
CA LYS A 31 17.22 -17.25 -8.31
C LYS A 31 16.16 -18.28 -7.95
N SER A 32 15.56 -18.15 -6.76
CA SER A 32 14.51 -19.07 -6.32
C SER A 32 13.26 -18.93 -7.18
N TYR A 33 12.89 -17.69 -7.55
CA TYR A 33 11.73 -17.40 -8.40
C TYR A 33 11.87 -17.97 -9.82
N PHE A 34 12.96 -17.69 -10.52
CA PHE A 34 13.21 -18.23 -11.86
C PHE A 34 13.40 -19.75 -11.83
N HIS A 35 13.99 -20.31 -10.77
CA HIS A 35 14.05 -21.75 -10.62
C HIS A 35 12.65 -22.38 -10.50
N ALA A 36 11.75 -21.77 -9.74
CA ALA A 36 10.36 -22.20 -9.65
C ALA A 36 9.63 -22.10 -11.00
N ILE A 37 9.90 -21.05 -11.79
CA ILE A 37 9.39 -20.95 -13.17
C ILE A 37 9.87 -22.13 -14.03
N MET A 38 11.18 -22.42 -14.01
CA MET A 38 11.76 -23.53 -14.80
C MET A 38 11.16 -24.89 -14.44
N LEU A 39 10.80 -25.09 -13.17
CA LEU A 39 10.17 -26.31 -12.68
C LEU A 39 8.64 -26.33 -12.85
N ASN A 40 8.06 -25.25 -13.38
CA ASN A 40 6.61 -25.03 -13.40
C ASN A 40 5.95 -25.18 -12.02
N ASP A 41 6.67 -24.80 -10.95
CA ASP A 41 6.21 -24.88 -9.57
C ASP A 41 5.44 -23.60 -9.18
N VAL A 42 4.15 -23.61 -9.52
CA VAL A 42 3.22 -22.51 -9.24
C VAL A 42 3.08 -22.25 -7.74
N THR A 43 3.21 -23.27 -6.90
CA THR A 43 3.07 -23.14 -5.44
C THR A 43 4.24 -22.34 -4.89
N THR A 44 5.47 -22.68 -5.29
CA THR A 44 6.66 -21.96 -4.86
C THR A 44 6.66 -20.54 -5.40
N MET A 45 6.27 -20.29 -6.66
CA MET A 45 6.12 -18.94 -7.22
C MET A 45 5.15 -18.08 -6.38
N SER A 46 3.98 -18.64 -6.07
CA SER A 46 2.93 -17.97 -5.29
C SER A 46 3.33 -17.73 -3.83
N SER A 47 4.37 -18.40 -3.32
CA SER A 47 4.93 -18.14 -1.98
C SER A 47 5.89 -16.95 -1.95
N MET A 48 6.41 -16.54 -3.10
CA MET A 48 7.41 -15.48 -3.25
C MET A 48 6.83 -14.19 -3.83
N ALA A 49 5.81 -14.29 -4.69
CA ALA A 49 5.20 -13.15 -5.37
C ALA A 49 3.71 -13.03 -5.03
N ILE A 50 3.25 -11.81 -4.77
CA ILE A 50 1.82 -11.49 -4.56
C ILE A 50 1.04 -11.76 -5.86
N GLU A 51 1.59 -11.29 -6.98
CA GLU A 51 1.05 -11.50 -8.31
C GLU A 51 2.09 -12.26 -9.14
N PRO A 52 2.14 -13.60 -9.04
CA PRO A 52 3.11 -14.39 -9.79
C PRO A 52 2.86 -14.29 -11.29
N MET A 53 3.94 -14.09 -12.05
CA MET A 53 3.95 -14.03 -13.51
C MET A 53 4.92 -15.07 -14.04
N VAL A 54 4.46 -15.92 -14.97
CA VAL A 54 5.32 -16.86 -15.69
C VAL A 54 6.09 -16.07 -16.76
N ILE A 55 7.41 -16.11 -16.67
CA ILE A 55 8.30 -15.49 -17.66
C ILE A 55 9.15 -16.59 -18.28
N GLU A 56 8.82 -16.98 -19.50
CA GLU A 56 9.62 -17.96 -20.24
C GLU A 56 11.04 -17.44 -20.46
N SER A 57 12.03 -18.24 -20.06
CA SER A 57 13.44 -17.86 -20.10
C SER A 57 14.36 -19.07 -20.27
N ASP A 58 15.30 -18.98 -21.20
CA ASP A 58 16.47 -19.86 -21.26
C ASP A 58 17.52 -19.43 -20.24
N SER A 59 17.67 -18.11 -20.07
CA SER A 59 18.58 -17.51 -19.12
C SER A 59 18.08 -16.13 -18.68
N TRP A 60 18.56 -15.67 -17.53
CA TRP A 60 18.25 -14.34 -17.01
C TRP A 60 19.45 -13.76 -16.27
N LYS A 61 19.50 -12.43 -16.15
CA LYS A 61 20.50 -11.72 -15.36
C LYS A 61 19.94 -10.40 -14.82
N ILE A 62 20.37 -10.02 -13.63
CA ILE A 62 20.10 -8.69 -13.09
C ILE A 62 20.93 -7.68 -13.88
N THR A 63 20.28 -6.65 -14.43
CA THR A 63 20.92 -5.56 -15.17
C THR A 63 21.15 -4.34 -14.29
N SER A 64 20.20 -4.04 -13.41
CA SER A 64 20.30 -2.93 -12.47
C SER A 64 19.51 -3.24 -11.20
N ALA A 65 19.88 -2.60 -10.09
CA ALA A 65 19.11 -2.64 -8.87
C ALA A 65 19.26 -1.30 -8.14
N THR A 66 18.15 -0.72 -7.68
CA THR A 66 18.19 0.55 -6.95
C THR A 66 18.83 0.39 -5.57
N GLU A 67 19.22 1.48 -4.92
CA GLU A 67 19.55 1.41 -3.50
C GLU A 67 18.33 1.00 -2.66
N MET A 68 18.58 0.44 -1.48
CA MET A 68 17.53 0.04 -0.55
C MET A 68 16.87 1.29 0.03
N LYS A 69 15.56 1.42 -0.19
CA LYS A 69 14.75 2.47 0.42
C LYS A 69 14.12 1.91 1.69
N ILE A 70 14.34 2.59 2.81
CA ILE A 70 13.79 2.23 4.12
C ILE A 70 12.78 3.30 4.50
N GLU A 71 11.53 2.88 4.71
CA GLU A 71 10.41 3.75 5.08
C GLU A 71 9.71 3.18 6.30
N ASP A 72 8.94 4.02 6.99
CA ASP A 72 8.10 3.56 8.09
C ASP A 72 6.96 2.66 7.57
N ALA A 73 6.47 1.76 8.43
CA ALA A 73 5.34 0.92 8.14
C ALA A 73 4.11 1.74 7.69
N PHE A 74 3.60 1.42 6.49
CA PHE A 74 2.48 2.14 5.89
C PHE A 74 1.14 1.81 6.56
N LEU A 75 0.99 0.56 7.02
CA LEU A 75 -0.29 0.02 7.45
C LEU A 75 -0.93 0.76 8.65
N PRO A 76 -0.18 1.17 9.69
CA PRO A 76 -0.75 2.01 10.76
C PRO A 76 -1.29 3.36 10.28
N ALA A 77 -0.60 4.00 9.34
CA ALA A 77 -1.06 5.26 8.75
C ALA A 77 -2.31 5.06 7.89
N LEU A 78 -2.35 4.00 7.07
CA LEU A 78 -3.53 3.63 6.28
C LEU A 78 -4.73 3.30 7.17
N ASN A 79 -4.54 2.58 8.27
CA ASN A 79 -5.60 2.27 9.23
C ASN A 79 -6.17 3.55 9.87
N THR A 80 -5.31 4.51 10.22
CA THR A 80 -5.74 5.80 10.78
C THR A 80 -6.57 6.58 9.75
N MET A 81 -6.10 6.65 8.50
CA MET A 81 -6.81 7.30 7.41
C MET A 81 -8.17 6.62 7.11
N GLU A 82 -8.23 5.28 7.11
CA GLU A 82 -9.48 4.53 6.93
C GLU A 82 -10.49 4.89 8.02
N LEU A 83 -10.08 4.93 9.29
CA LEU A 83 -10.96 5.25 10.42
C LEU A 83 -11.48 6.70 10.36
N GLU A 84 -10.63 7.65 10.00
CA GLU A 84 -11.04 9.05 9.83
C GLU A 84 -12.04 9.22 8.69
N LEU A 85 -11.83 8.57 7.55
CA LEU A 85 -12.75 8.63 6.41
C LEU A 85 -14.06 7.91 6.68
N LYS A 86 -14.01 6.78 7.40
CA LYS A 86 -15.21 6.09 7.89
C LYS A 86 -16.05 7.02 8.74
N LYS A 87 -15.42 7.71 9.70
CA LYS A 87 -16.11 8.67 10.56
C LYS A 87 -16.73 9.81 9.76
N LYS A 88 -16.01 10.41 8.82
CA LYS A 88 -16.56 11.47 7.94
C LYS A 88 -17.76 11.00 7.13
N MET A 89 -17.69 9.78 6.59
CA MET A 89 -18.80 9.18 5.86
C MET A 89 -20.02 8.97 6.78
N GLU A 90 -19.80 8.39 7.98
CA GLU A 90 -20.87 8.12 8.96
C GLU A 90 -21.51 9.40 9.51
N ASP A 91 -20.70 10.40 9.87
CA ASP A 91 -21.15 11.71 10.35
C ASP A 91 -22.00 12.45 9.30
N HIS A 92 -21.80 12.14 8.00
CA HIS A 92 -22.51 12.77 6.89
C HIS A 92 -23.81 12.06 6.48
N ILE A 93 -24.08 10.85 7.02
CA ILE A 93 -25.34 10.12 6.78
C ILE A 93 -26.53 10.93 7.30
N GLY A 94 -26.46 11.43 8.53
CA GLY A 94 -27.54 12.20 9.17
C GLY A 94 -27.93 13.44 8.35
N PRO A 95 -27.00 14.36 8.05
CA PRO A 95 -27.27 15.51 7.19
C PRO A 95 -27.88 15.16 5.82
N THR A 96 -27.45 14.06 5.21
CA THR A 96 -27.99 13.60 3.93
C THR A 96 -29.45 13.14 4.05
N LEU A 97 -29.77 12.40 5.12
CA LEU A 97 -31.14 11.96 5.40
C LEU A 97 -32.05 13.14 5.77
N ASP A 98 -31.58 14.06 6.61
CA ASP A 98 -32.34 15.25 7.00
C ASP A 98 -32.68 16.13 5.77
N ALA A 99 -31.72 16.31 4.85
CA ALA A 99 -31.95 17.04 3.60
C ALA A 99 -32.97 16.33 2.70
N LYS A 100 -32.93 15.00 2.66
CA LYS A 100 -33.89 14.18 1.92
C LYS A 100 -35.30 14.31 2.50
N ASP A 101 -35.43 14.19 3.82
CA ASP A 101 -36.72 14.28 4.51
C ASP A 101 -37.37 15.66 4.29
N GLN A 102 -36.57 16.73 4.32
CA GLN A 102 -37.05 18.09 4.01
C GLN A 102 -37.53 18.23 2.56
N LEU A 103 -36.80 17.64 1.61
CA LEU A 103 -37.17 17.61 0.21
C LEU A 103 -38.47 16.83 0.01
N ASP A 104 -38.57 15.63 0.57
CA ASP A 104 -39.74 14.75 0.46
C ASP A 104 -40.99 15.41 1.05
N ALA A 105 -40.86 16.04 2.23
CA ALA A 105 -41.94 16.82 2.83
C ALA A 105 -42.41 17.98 1.93
N ALA A 106 -41.49 18.73 1.32
CA ALA A 106 -41.83 19.81 0.40
C ALA A 106 -42.45 19.30 -0.91
N GLN A 107 -42.01 18.15 -1.41
CA GLN A 107 -42.60 17.49 -2.57
C GLN A 107 -44.03 17.02 -2.27
N ASP A 108 -44.29 16.53 -1.07
CA ASP A 108 -45.64 16.17 -0.63
C ASP A 108 -46.55 17.41 -0.51
N GLU A 109 -46.07 18.51 0.08
CA GLU A 109 -46.81 19.79 0.09
C GLU A 109 -47.16 20.28 -1.33
N LEU A 110 -46.22 20.13 -2.28
CA LEU A 110 -46.40 20.54 -3.67
C LEU A 110 -47.56 19.79 -4.36
N LYS A 111 -47.84 18.54 -3.97
CA LYS A 111 -48.95 17.75 -4.53
C LYS A 111 -50.30 18.45 -4.28
N TYR A 112 -50.43 19.13 -3.15
CA TYR A 112 -51.64 19.84 -2.72
C TYR A 112 -51.61 21.34 -3.05
N ASN A 113 -50.44 21.97 -3.06
CA ASN A 113 -50.25 23.39 -3.38
C ASN A 113 -49.22 23.59 -4.50
N ARG A 114 -49.70 23.76 -5.74
CA ARG A 114 -48.86 23.88 -6.94
C ARG A 114 -48.44 25.30 -7.31
N SER A 115 -48.47 26.22 -6.35
CA SER A 115 -48.11 27.63 -6.58
C SER A 115 -46.65 27.79 -7.05
N PRO A 116 -46.33 28.88 -7.79
CA PRO A 116 -44.96 29.15 -8.23
C PRO A 116 -43.94 29.22 -7.09
N ALA A 117 -44.34 29.78 -5.94
CA ALA A 117 -43.50 29.83 -4.73
C ALA A 117 -43.15 28.43 -4.21
N MET A 118 -44.13 27.51 -4.14
CA MET A 118 -43.88 26.13 -3.71
C MET A 118 -42.98 25.37 -4.69
N ARG A 119 -43.15 25.57 -5.99
CA ARG A 119 -42.26 24.98 -7.01
C ARG A 119 -40.82 25.46 -6.83
N LYS A 120 -40.63 26.75 -6.54
CA LYS A 120 -39.31 27.31 -6.25
C LYS A 120 -38.69 26.69 -4.99
N LYS A 121 -39.45 26.59 -3.89
CA LYS A 121 -39.00 25.94 -2.64
C LYS A 121 -38.51 24.51 -2.89
N VAL A 122 -39.26 23.71 -3.64
CA VAL A 122 -38.87 22.33 -3.99
C VAL A 122 -37.61 22.32 -4.86
N ALA A 123 -37.48 23.21 -5.84
CA ALA A 123 -36.29 23.29 -6.68
C ALA A 123 -35.04 23.67 -5.87
N ASP A 124 -35.16 24.63 -4.94
CA ASP A 124 -34.06 25.06 -4.07
C ASP A 124 -33.63 23.93 -3.12
N LEU A 125 -34.59 23.20 -2.53
CA LEU A 125 -34.32 22.03 -1.68
C LEU A 125 -33.73 20.85 -2.46
N GLN A 126 -34.17 20.63 -3.70
CA GLN A 126 -33.60 19.60 -4.58
C GLN A 126 -32.13 19.89 -4.86
N ALA A 127 -31.81 21.14 -5.23
CA ALA A 127 -30.43 21.54 -5.48
C ALA A 127 -29.54 21.41 -4.23
N ALA A 128 -30.07 21.75 -3.04
CA ALA A 128 -29.36 21.57 -1.78
C ALA A 128 -29.12 20.08 -1.45
N TYR A 129 -30.15 19.23 -1.61
CA TYR A 129 -30.02 17.79 -1.44
C TYR A 129 -29.00 17.19 -2.41
N ASP A 130 -29.06 17.55 -3.69
CA ASP A 130 -28.13 17.03 -4.71
C ASP A 130 -26.68 17.36 -4.35
N ALA A 131 -26.41 18.58 -3.88
CA ALA A 131 -25.07 19.00 -3.45
C ALA A 131 -24.56 18.17 -2.25
N ILE A 132 -25.39 17.99 -1.23
CA ILE A 132 -25.05 17.16 -0.06
C ILE A 132 -24.85 15.71 -0.49
N PHE A 133 -25.72 15.18 -1.34
CA PHE A 133 -25.65 13.79 -1.79
C PHE A 133 -24.38 13.50 -2.61
N GLU A 134 -23.93 14.43 -3.47
CA GLU A 134 -22.66 14.29 -4.18
C GLU A 134 -21.46 14.32 -3.21
N GLU A 135 -21.50 15.16 -2.18
CA GLU A 135 -20.47 15.15 -1.13
C GLU A 135 -20.46 13.80 -0.37
N HIS A 136 -21.64 13.25 -0.05
CA HIS A 136 -21.77 11.95 0.60
C HIS A 136 -21.17 10.82 -0.25
N LYS A 137 -21.46 10.82 -1.56
CA LYS A 137 -20.85 9.87 -2.51
C LYS A 137 -19.33 9.99 -2.53
N GLN A 138 -18.80 11.20 -2.48
CA GLN A 138 -17.36 11.41 -2.45
C GLN A 138 -16.74 10.87 -1.15
N PHE A 139 -17.38 11.06 0.01
CA PHE A 139 -16.93 10.44 1.26
C PHE A 139 -16.97 8.92 1.21
N GLN A 140 -18.05 8.34 0.66
CA GLN A 140 -18.17 6.90 0.49
C GLN A 140 -17.06 6.34 -0.44
N LYS A 141 -16.79 7.02 -1.56
CA LYS A 141 -15.72 6.67 -2.48
C LYS A 141 -14.36 6.70 -1.78
N ASN A 142 -14.03 7.80 -1.12
CA ASN A 142 -12.76 7.97 -0.42
C ASN A 142 -12.57 6.89 0.67
N TYR A 143 -13.63 6.60 1.44
CA TYR A 143 -13.59 5.54 2.45
C TYR A 143 -13.32 4.16 1.81
N ASN A 144 -14.01 3.82 0.72
CA ASN A 144 -13.81 2.56 0.03
C ASN A 144 -12.40 2.42 -0.56
N GLU A 145 -11.85 3.49 -1.13
CA GLU A 145 -10.48 3.52 -1.64
C GLU A 145 -9.46 3.32 -0.51
N ALA A 146 -9.62 4.02 0.62
CA ALA A 146 -8.74 3.87 1.78
C ALA A 146 -8.83 2.46 2.38
N LYS A 147 -10.04 1.90 2.49
CA LYS A 147 -10.27 0.53 2.95
C LYS A 147 -9.61 -0.50 2.03
N ALA A 148 -9.72 -0.33 0.71
CA ALA A 148 -9.07 -1.21 -0.26
C ALA A 148 -7.54 -1.14 -0.16
N ALA A 149 -6.99 0.08 -0.06
CA ALA A 149 -5.55 0.28 0.12
C ALA A 149 -5.02 -0.35 1.42
N ALA A 150 -5.74 -0.17 2.54
CA ALA A 150 -5.39 -0.78 3.82
C ALA A 150 -5.45 -2.32 3.76
N ALA A 151 -6.48 -2.88 3.11
CA ALA A 151 -6.61 -4.33 2.95
C ALA A 151 -5.49 -4.93 2.08
N GLN A 152 -5.16 -4.27 0.97
CA GLN A 152 -4.07 -4.70 0.09
C GLN A 152 -2.72 -4.68 0.81
N GLU A 153 -2.42 -3.59 1.53
CA GLU A 153 -1.16 -3.49 2.27
C GLU A 153 -1.12 -4.47 3.46
N GLU A 154 -2.26 -4.76 4.09
CA GLU A 154 -2.38 -5.80 5.12
C GLU A 154 -2.05 -7.19 4.56
N GLU A 155 -2.55 -7.52 3.38
CA GLU A 155 -2.25 -8.78 2.69
C GLU A 155 -0.77 -8.89 2.35
N ILE A 156 -0.16 -7.85 1.77
CA ILE A 156 1.28 -7.80 1.46
C ILE A 156 2.12 -7.96 2.73
N THR A 157 1.72 -7.28 3.81
CA THR A 157 2.40 -7.36 5.11
C THR A 157 2.36 -8.80 5.64
N LYS A 158 1.16 -9.40 5.74
CA LYS A 158 0.99 -10.79 6.20
C LYS A 158 1.79 -11.77 5.34
N PHE A 159 1.75 -11.59 4.02
CA PHE A 159 2.48 -12.43 3.08
C PHE A 159 4.00 -12.39 3.31
N SER A 160 4.57 -11.18 3.53
CA SER A 160 5.99 -11.05 3.88
C SER A 160 6.31 -11.68 5.23
N LEU A 161 5.47 -11.51 6.24
CA LEU A 161 5.72 -12.06 7.56
C LEU A 161 5.67 -13.59 7.60
N GLY A 162 4.90 -14.22 6.70
CA GLY A 162 4.79 -15.69 6.61
C GLY A 162 4.17 -16.37 7.83
N ALA A 163 3.79 -15.58 8.84
CA ALA A 163 2.81 -15.97 9.85
C ALA A 163 1.43 -15.81 9.21
N GLY A 164 0.49 -16.69 9.54
CA GLY A 164 -0.89 -16.64 9.04
C GLY A 164 -1.63 -15.37 9.49
N ASP A 165 -2.87 -15.50 9.93
CA ASP A 165 -3.62 -14.33 10.40
C ASP A 165 -3.01 -13.75 11.69
N ILE A 166 -2.28 -12.64 11.54
CA ILE A 166 -1.86 -11.78 12.65
C ILE A 166 -2.99 -10.78 12.90
N ALA A 167 -3.77 -11.01 13.96
CA ALA A 167 -4.91 -10.15 14.31
C ALA A 167 -4.51 -8.67 14.51
N THR A 168 -3.28 -8.42 14.92
CA THR A 168 -2.73 -7.09 15.21
C THR A 168 -1.92 -6.49 14.07
N ALA A 169 -1.96 -7.07 12.86
CA ALA A 169 -1.18 -6.64 11.70
C ALA A 169 -1.24 -5.11 11.47
N ARG A 170 -2.44 -4.52 11.61
CA ARG A 170 -2.68 -3.09 11.40
C ARG A 170 -2.06 -2.16 12.43
N SER A 171 -1.66 -2.69 13.58
CA SER A 171 -1.00 -1.94 14.65
C SER A 171 0.51 -2.15 14.71
N LEU A 172 1.06 -3.00 13.84
CA LEU A 172 2.50 -3.25 13.80
C LEU A 172 3.25 -2.03 13.29
N THR A 173 4.23 -1.58 14.08
CA THR A 173 5.13 -0.46 13.75
C THR A 173 6.45 -1.01 13.21
N GLY A 174 7.31 -0.16 12.66
CA GLY A 174 8.64 -0.56 12.19
C GLY A 174 8.91 -0.08 10.78
N GLN A 175 9.68 -0.86 10.03
CA GLN A 175 10.25 -0.45 8.75
C GLN A 175 9.84 -1.36 7.60
N VAL A 176 9.65 -0.76 6.43
CA VAL A 176 9.51 -1.44 5.15
C VAL A 176 10.73 -1.13 4.31
N ASN A 177 11.48 -2.18 3.99
CA ASN A 177 12.60 -2.12 3.07
C ASN A 177 12.09 -2.41 1.67
N SER A 178 12.40 -1.55 0.70
CA SER A 178 11.97 -1.72 -0.69
C SER A 178 13.12 -1.52 -1.66
N LYS A 179 13.04 -2.21 -2.81
CA LYS A 179 14.02 -2.14 -3.89
C LYS A 179 13.35 -2.41 -5.22
N GLN A 180 13.86 -1.79 -6.28
CA GLN A 180 13.50 -2.12 -7.66
C GLN A 180 14.68 -2.81 -8.33
N VAL A 181 14.41 -3.88 -9.06
CA VAL A 181 15.43 -4.70 -9.70
C VAL A 181 15.05 -4.92 -11.15
N GLU A 182 15.93 -4.54 -12.07
CA GLU A 182 15.75 -4.78 -13.48
C GLU A 182 16.46 -6.07 -13.88
N VAL A 183 15.77 -6.89 -14.66
CA VAL A 183 16.22 -8.21 -15.07
C VAL A 183 16.09 -8.31 -16.59
N ALA A 184 17.19 -8.64 -17.25
CA ALA A 184 17.18 -9.06 -18.64
C ALA A 184 16.93 -10.57 -18.71
N VAL A 185 15.94 -10.97 -19.48
CA VAL A 185 15.54 -12.34 -19.72
C VAL A 185 15.76 -12.67 -21.19
N THR A 186 16.49 -13.75 -21.46
CA THR A 186 16.73 -14.25 -22.82
C THR A 186 15.85 -15.48 -23.06
N ASN A 187 15.11 -15.48 -24.16
CA ASN A 187 14.31 -16.61 -24.63
C ASN A 187 14.41 -16.68 -26.16
N ASP A 188 14.84 -17.82 -26.71
CA ASP A 188 15.02 -18.03 -28.15
C ASP A 188 15.88 -16.95 -28.84
N GLY A 189 16.91 -16.48 -28.13
CA GLY A 189 17.81 -15.41 -28.59
C GLY A 189 17.22 -13.99 -28.54
N GLN A 190 15.96 -13.82 -28.12
CA GLN A 190 15.36 -12.52 -27.86
C GLN A 190 15.55 -12.12 -26.40
N VAL A 191 15.97 -10.86 -26.18
CA VAL A 191 16.12 -10.30 -24.83
C VAL A 191 14.92 -9.41 -24.51
N LYS A 192 14.23 -9.71 -23.42
CA LYS A 192 13.16 -8.89 -22.83
C LYS A 192 13.55 -8.44 -21.44
N ASN A 193 13.26 -7.20 -21.09
CA ASN A 193 13.60 -6.63 -19.79
C ASN A 193 12.37 -6.55 -18.91
N TYR A 194 12.53 -6.83 -17.62
CA TYR A 194 11.47 -6.77 -16.62
C TYR A 194 11.94 -6.02 -15.38
N ARG A 195 11.03 -5.30 -14.74
CA ARG A 195 11.24 -4.65 -13.44
C ARG A 195 10.49 -5.42 -12.36
N PHE A 196 11.22 -5.85 -11.35
CA PHE A 196 10.72 -6.48 -10.15
C PHE A 196 10.70 -5.46 -9.02
N TYR A 197 9.55 -5.36 -8.36
CA TYR A 197 9.38 -4.59 -7.13
C TYR A 197 9.43 -5.55 -5.97
N ILE A 198 10.43 -5.39 -5.09
CA ILE A 198 10.61 -6.28 -3.94
C ILE A 198 10.50 -5.50 -2.64
N ARG A 199 9.91 -6.13 -1.63
CA ARG A 199 9.75 -5.55 -0.29
C ARG A 199 10.06 -6.56 0.81
N GLN A 200 10.49 -6.05 1.96
CA GLN A 200 10.60 -6.79 3.21
C GLN A 200 10.06 -5.93 4.36
N TYR A 201 9.29 -6.57 5.24
CA TYR A 201 8.71 -5.92 6.41
C TYR A 201 9.51 -6.32 7.66
N VAL A 202 10.01 -5.33 8.40
CA VAL A 202 10.69 -5.51 9.69
C VAL A 202 9.88 -4.75 10.73
N LEU A 203 8.96 -5.48 11.35
CA LEU A 203 7.90 -4.91 12.15
C LEU A 203 8.01 -5.33 13.62
N LYS A 204 7.27 -4.63 14.46
CA LYS A 204 7.23 -4.82 15.89
C LYS A 204 5.80 -4.61 16.40
N GLU A 205 5.39 -5.47 17.32
CA GLU A 205 4.20 -5.26 18.13
C GLU A 205 4.61 -4.61 19.45
N GLU A 206 4.17 -3.37 19.68
CA GLU A 206 4.58 -2.61 20.88
C GLU A 206 4.00 -3.19 22.18
N ALA A 207 2.79 -3.75 22.14
CA ALA A 207 2.12 -4.28 23.33
C ALA A 207 2.84 -5.47 23.95
N THR A 208 3.40 -6.35 23.12
CA THR A 208 4.09 -7.58 23.54
C THR A 208 5.61 -7.49 23.39
N ASN A 209 6.10 -6.41 22.77
CA ASN A 209 7.50 -6.24 22.36
C ASN A 209 7.99 -7.36 21.42
N THR A 210 7.08 -7.98 20.67
CA THR A 210 7.40 -9.05 19.71
C THR A 210 7.90 -8.46 18.40
N ASN A 211 9.03 -8.96 17.90
CA ASN A 211 9.60 -8.55 16.62
C ASN A 211 9.22 -9.54 15.52
N PHE A 212 8.77 -9.00 14.39
CA PHE A 212 8.44 -9.73 13.18
C PHE A 212 9.42 -9.35 12.08
N ARG A 213 10.18 -10.32 11.59
CA ARG A 213 11.07 -10.11 10.44
C ARG A 213 10.56 -10.92 9.26
N GLY A 214 9.91 -10.24 8.33
CA GLY A 214 9.40 -10.83 7.12
C GLY A 214 10.50 -11.27 6.15
N ARG A 215 10.12 -12.14 5.21
CA ARG A 215 10.93 -12.49 4.04
C ARG A 215 10.82 -11.40 2.97
N TRP A 216 11.82 -11.33 2.11
CA TRP A 216 11.70 -10.55 0.89
C TRP A 216 10.68 -11.20 -0.03
N ILE A 217 9.77 -10.39 -0.57
CA ILE A 217 8.70 -10.80 -1.46
C ILE A 217 8.70 -9.93 -2.70
N ILE A 218 8.18 -10.47 -3.81
CA ILE A 218 7.92 -9.74 -5.03
C ILE A 218 6.50 -9.18 -4.94
N THR A 219 6.38 -7.86 -4.92
CA THR A 219 5.06 -7.20 -4.85
C THR A 219 4.49 -6.93 -6.23
N ARG A 220 5.34 -6.77 -7.25
CA ARG A 220 4.91 -6.53 -8.64
C ARG A 220 6.02 -6.90 -9.63
N ILE A 221 5.63 -7.30 -10.83
CA ILE A 221 6.51 -7.58 -11.96
C ILE A 221 5.97 -6.85 -13.19
N GLU A 222 6.82 -6.12 -13.91
CA GLU A 222 6.41 -5.36 -15.10
C GLU A 222 7.40 -5.49 -16.25
N PRO A 223 6.95 -5.59 -17.51
CA PRO A 223 7.84 -5.48 -18.66
C PRO A 223 8.36 -4.04 -18.79
N ILE A 224 9.64 -3.91 -19.16
CA ILE A 224 10.29 -2.64 -19.51
C ILE A 224 10.22 -2.53 -21.04
N LEU A 225 9.41 -1.59 -21.52
CA LEU A 225 9.24 -1.27 -22.94
C LEU A 225 10.46 -0.54 -23.51
#